data_AF-A0A2V5TB12-F1
#
_entry.id   AF-A0A2V5TB12-F1
#
_cell.length_a   1.000
_cell.length_b   1.000
_cell.length_c   1.000
_cell.angle_alpha   90.00
_cell.angle_beta   90.00
_cell.angle_gamma   90.00
#
_symmetry.space_group_name_H-M   'P 1'
#
loop_
_entity.id
_entity.type
_entity.pdbx_description
1 polymer ?
#
loop_
_entity_poly.entity_id
_entity_poly.type
_entity_poly.pdbx_seq_one_letter_code
_entity_poly.pdbx_strand_id
1 'polypeptide(L)' 'QVVRGSAKIGRNDPCPCGSGKKYKKCCGTNA' A
#
# COMPACT_ATOMS: atom_id res chain seq x y z
N GLN A 1 17.23 -0.72 17.31
CA GLN A 1 17.25 -0.89 15.85
C GLN A 1 16.06 -0.13 15.28
N VAL A 2 16.28 1.10 14.77
CA VAL A 2 15.21 1.99 14.30
C VAL A 2 14.90 1.62 12.85
N VAL A 3 14.05 0.59 12.65
CA VAL A 3 13.58 0.22 11.31
C VAL A 3 12.34 1.06 10.98
N ARG A 4 12.53 2.37 10.83
CA ARG A 4 11.50 3.28 10.34
C ARG A 4 11.60 3.35 8.82
N GLY A 5 10.84 2.50 8.14
CA GLY A 5 10.83 2.49 6.69
C GLY A 5 9.91 1.44 6.09
N SER A 6 8.69 1.28 6.63
CA SER A 6 7.62 0.76 5.79
C SER A 6 7.53 1.69 4.58
N ALA A 7 8.06 1.23 3.44
CA ALA A 7 8.00 1.96 2.19
C ALA A 7 6.56 2.45 2.03
N LYS A 8 6.37 3.77 2.00
CA LYS A 8 5.04 4.36 1.86
C LYS A 8 4.56 3.97 0.48
N ILE A 9 3.83 2.86 0.41
CA ILE A 9 3.22 2.42 -0.83
C ILE A 9 2.33 3.55 -1.33
N GLY A 10 2.58 4.00 -2.56
CA GLY A 10 1.80 5.07 -3.14
C GLY A 10 0.34 4.64 -3.24
N ARG A 11 -0.59 5.57 -2.97
CA ARG A 11 -2.04 5.32 -3.11
C ARG A 11 -2.40 4.77 -4.50
N ASN A 12 -1.63 5.09 -5.54
CA ASN A 12 -1.88 4.60 -6.91
C ASN A 12 -1.15 3.29 -7.28
N ASP A 13 -0.19 2.83 -6.48
CA ASP A 13 0.57 1.60 -6.74
C ASP A 13 -0.32 0.34 -6.70
N PRO A 14 0.08 -0.76 -7.35
CA PRO A 14 -0.62 -2.04 -7.22
C PRO A 14 -0.64 -2.51 -5.76
N CYS A 15 -1.77 -3.06 -5.31
CA CYS A 15 -1.93 -3.56 -3.96
C CYS A 15 -1.02 -4.78 -3.72
N PRO A 16 -0.22 -4.80 -2.64
CA PRO A 16 0.66 -5.92 -2.32
C PRO A 16 -0.13 -7.16 -1.87
N CYS A 17 -1.44 -7.02 -1.65
CA CYS A 17 -2.37 -8.09 -1.35
C CYS A 17 -2.69 -9.01 -2.56
N GLY A 18 -2.13 -8.73 -3.75
CA GLY A 18 -2.34 -9.56 -4.94
C GLY A 18 -3.72 -9.44 -5.59
N SER A 19 -4.53 -8.48 -5.16
CA SER A 19 -5.90 -8.29 -5.70
C SER A 19 -5.97 -7.71 -7.11
N GLY A 20 -4.82 -7.29 -7.67
CA GLY A 20 -4.74 -6.57 -8.94
C GLY A 20 -5.29 -5.14 -8.90
N LYS A 21 -5.83 -4.68 -7.75
CA LYS A 21 -6.37 -3.33 -7.57
C LYS A 21 -5.27 -2.37 -7.12
N LYS A 22 -5.44 -1.07 -7.39
CA LYS A 22 -4.59 -0.01 -6.80
C LYS A 22 -4.74 0.01 -5.28
N TYR A 23 -3.67 0.34 -4.56
CA TYR A 23 -3.64 0.38 -3.10
C TYR A 23 -4.79 1.21 -2.52
N LYS A 24 -5.05 2.40 -3.07
CA LYS A 24 -6.17 3.27 -2.66
C LYS A 24 -7.58 2.73 -2.86
N LYS A 25 -7.74 1.68 -3.67
CA LYS A 25 -9.02 1.02 -3.93
C LYS A 25 -9.07 -0.38 -3.31
N CYS A 26 -8.10 -0.72 -2.46
CA CYS A 26 -7.99 -2.02 -1.80
C CYS A 26 -7.60 -1.82 -0.33
N CYS A 27 -6.41 -2.28 0.10
CA CYS A 27 -5.96 -2.17 1.50
C CYS A 27 -5.81 -0.72 1.98
N GLY A 28 -5.57 0.22 1.08
CA GLY A 28 -5.46 1.64 1.38
C GLY A 28 -6.76 2.41 1.31
N THR A 29 -7.94 1.78 1.13
CA THR A 29 -9.21 2.51 0.87
C THR A 29 -9.56 3.56 1.93
N ASN A 30 -9.15 3.34 3.19
CA ASN A 30 -9.40 4.26 4.31
C ASN A 30 -8.11 4.89 4.90
N ALA A 31 -6.99 4.83 4.17
CA ALA A 31 -5.68 5.31 4.63
C ALA A 31 -5.34 6.74 4.17
#